data_AF-A0A7C4B8L9-F1
#
_entry.id   AF-A0A7C4B8L9-F1
#
_cell.length_a   1.000
_cell.length_b   1.000
_cell.length_c   1.000
_cell.angle_alpha   90.00
_cell.angle_beta   90.00
_cell.angle_gamma   90.00
#
_symmetry.space_group_name_H-M   'P 1'
#
loop_
_entity.id
_entity.type
_entity.pdbx_description
1 polymer ?
#
loop_
_entity_poly.entity_id
_entity_poly.type
_entity_poly.pdbx_seq_one_letter_code
_entity_poly.pdbx_strand_id
1 'polypeptide(L)'
;MPKKIIKLGVLLLIKESYLLAKNVFGLGVHPFKTLRALEREKDRSQELLLSGLPVIILVGGAGVVWLGRRVLATSSEWGVGATTMAAGVAVMAILSAGYLSYWWTRVWLKK
;
A
#
# COMPACT_ATOMS: atom_id res chain seq x y z
N MET A 1 18.70 -5.64 -26.81
CA MET A 1 18.80 -5.18 -25.41
C MET A 1 17.46 -4.84 -24.73
N PRO A 2 16.52 -4.07 -25.34
CA PRO A 2 15.32 -3.63 -24.62
C PRO A 2 14.41 -4.78 -24.16
N LYS A 3 14.28 -5.84 -24.98
CA LYS A 3 13.48 -7.03 -24.63
C LYS A 3 13.93 -7.73 -23.34
N LYS A 4 15.24 -7.78 -23.06
CA LYS A 4 15.77 -8.40 -21.83
C LYS A 4 15.50 -7.54 -20.59
N ILE A 5 15.66 -6.22 -20.71
CA ILE A 5 15.39 -5.26 -19.63
C ILE A 5 13.91 -5.28 -19.27
N ILE A 6 13.02 -5.25 -20.27
CA ILE A 6 11.57 -5.35 -20.06
C ILE A 6 11.21 -6.67 -19.38
N LYS A 7 11.76 -7.81 -19.86
CA LYS A 7 11.50 -9.12 -19.25
C LYS A 7 11.94 -9.17 -17.79
N LEU A 8 13.11 -8.64 -17.46
CA LEU A 8 13.60 -8.58 -16.07
C LEU A 8 12.73 -7.65 -15.21
N GLY A 9 12.34 -6.49 -15.75
CA GLY A 9 11.44 -5.56 -15.05
C GLY A 9 10.11 -6.20 -14.71
N VAL A 10 9.49 -6.93 -15.64
CA VAL A 10 8.23 -7.66 -15.41
C VAL A 10 8.41 -8.75 -14.35
N LEU A 11 9.49 -9.54 -14.42
CA LEU A 11 9.75 -10.59 -13.44
C LEU A 11 9.95 -10.01 -12.03
N LEU A 12 10.68 -8.90 -11.92
CA LEU A 12 10.85 -8.19 -10.65
C LEU A 12 9.52 -7.65 -10.14
N LEU A 13 8.73 -7.01 -11.00
CA LEU A 13 7.41 -6.49 -10.64
C LEU A 13 6.50 -7.60 -10.06
N ILE A 14 6.45 -8.76 -10.72
CA ILE A 14 5.66 -9.91 -10.26
C ILE A 14 6.15 -10.39 -8.88
N LYS A 15 7.47 -10.56 -8.72
CA LYS A 15 8.08 -10.99 -7.46
C LYS A 15 7.76 -10.02 -6.33
N GLU A 16 7.99 -8.73 -6.54
CA GLU A 16 7.78 -7.70 -5.52
C GLU A 16 6.29 -7.54 -5.18
N SER A 17 5.40 -7.69 -6.16
CA SER A 17 3.96 -7.68 -5.93
C SER A 17 3.49 -8.88 -5.10
N TYR A 18 4.03 -10.08 -5.38
CA TYR A 18 3.75 -11.28 -4.59
C TYR A 18 4.24 -11.14 -3.14
N LEU A 19 5.49 -10.69 -2.96
CA LEU A 19 6.05 -10.45 -1.63
C LEU A 19 5.27 -9.40 -0.87
N LEU A 20 4.88 -8.30 -1.54
CA LEU A 20 4.07 -7.26 -0.94
C LEU A 20 2.71 -7.83 -0.47
N ALA A 21 2.00 -8.57 -1.31
CA ALA A 21 0.73 -9.18 -0.95
C ALA A 21 0.87 -10.14 0.25
N LYS A 22 1.90 -10.99 0.25
CA LYS A 22 2.23 -11.88 1.37
C LYS A 22 2.49 -11.09 2.65
N ASN A 23 3.25 -10.00 2.57
CA ASN A 23 3.61 -9.19 3.73
C ASN A 23 2.43 -8.35 4.24
N VAL A 24 1.56 -7.85 3.36
CA VAL A 24 0.30 -7.18 3.73
C VAL A 24 -0.61 -8.15 4.48
N PHE A 25 -0.75 -9.38 3.98
CA PHE A 25 -1.49 -10.42 4.70
C PHE A 25 -0.84 -10.73 6.07
N GLY A 26 0.49 -10.89 6.09
CA GLY A 26 1.25 -11.10 7.31
C GLY A 26 1.13 -9.97 8.32
N LEU A 27 0.96 -8.72 7.87
CA LEU A 27 0.67 -7.58 8.73
C LEU A 27 -0.70 -7.71 9.39
N GLY A 28 -1.72 -8.17 8.66
CA GLY A 28 -3.05 -8.38 9.22
C GLY A 28 -3.10 -9.47 10.29
N VAL A 29 -2.34 -10.56 10.11
CA VAL A 29 -2.41 -11.73 11.00
C VAL A 29 -1.36 -11.70 12.11
N HIS A 30 -0.10 -11.36 11.78
CA HIS A 30 1.05 -11.44 12.69
C HIS A 30 2.00 -10.24 12.51
N PRO A 31 1.56 -9.01 12.80
CA PRO A 31 2.27 -7.78 12.41
C PRO A 31 3.70 -7.70 12.94
N PHE A 32 3.90 -7.99 14.23
CA PHE A 32 5.22 -7.94 14.85
C PHE A 32 6.21 -8.92 14.21
N LYS A 33 5.77 -10.16 13.95
CA LYS A 33 6.63 -11.21 13.36
C LYS A 33 7.00 -10.85 11.91
N THR A 34 6.04 -10.32 11.16
CA THR A 34 6.24 -9.90 9.76
C THR A 34 7.26 -8.78 9.67
N LEU A 35 7.08 -7.70 10.45
CA LEU A 35 8.03 -6.57 10.45
C LEU A 35 9.43 -6.96 10.98
N ARG A 36 9.49 -7.80 12.02
CA ARG A 36 10.77 -8.29 12.56
C ARG A 36 11.52 -9.19 11.56
N ALA A 37 10.80 -10.00 10.78
CA ALA A 37 11.40 -10.82 9.75
C ALA A 37 12.03 -9.96 8.64
N LEU A 38 11.31 -8.93 8.19
CA LEU A 38 11.80 -7.97 7.19
C LEU A 38 13.08 -7.27 7.63
N GLU A 39 13.11 -6.79 8.87
CA GLU A 39 14.29 -6.13 9.43
C GLU A 39 15.48 -7.07 9.56
N ARG A 40 15.24 -8.33 9.95
CA ARG A 40 16.28 -9.36 10.05
C ARG A 40 16.85 -9.72 8.67
N GLU A 41 15.98 -9.85 7.68
CA GLU A 41 16.35 -10.18 6.29
C GLU A 41 16.94 -8.97 5.55
N LYS A 42 16.82 -7.76 6.11
CA LYS A 42 17.26 -6.48 5.54
C LYS A 42 16.65 -6.20 4.17
N ASP A 43 15.41 -6.63 3.95
CA ASP A 43 14.70 -6.39 2.70
C ASP A 43 14.18 -4.96 2.63
N ARG A 44 15.06 -4.04 2.21
CA ARG A 44 14.75 -2.61 2.07
C ARG A 44 13.64 -2.33 1.08
N SER A 45 13.49 -3.17 0.05
CA SER A 45 12.47 -2.98 -0.97
C SER A 45 11.07 -3.19 -0.39
N GLN A 46 10.91 -4.26 0.39
CA GLN A 46 9.66 -4.58 1.06
C GLN A 46 9.39 -3.65 2.25
N GLU A 47 10.41 -3.26 3.01
CA GLU A 47 10.27 -2.23 4.05
C GLU A 47 9.72 -0.91 3.48
N LEU A 48 10.25 -0.46 2.32
CA LEU A 48 9.79 0.74 1.64
C LEU A 48 8.35 0.58 1.12
N LEU A 49 8.04 -0.54 0.47
CA LEU A 49 6.70 -0.80 -0.06
C LEU A 49 5.64 -0.85 1.06
N LEU A 50 5.94 -1.50 2.18
CA LEU A 50 5.03 -1.56 3.31
C LEU A 50 4.88 -0.22 4.02
N SER A 51 5.98 0.50 4.24
CA SER A 51 5.91 1.84 4.83
C SER A 51 5.20 2.84 3.91
N GLY A 52 5.24 2.59 2.60
CA GLY A 52 4.49 3.32 1.58
C GLY A 52 3.03 2.91 1.44
N LEU A 53 2.53 1.89 2.16
CA LEU A 53 1.11 1.46 2.07
C LEU A 53 0.10 2.60 2.25
N PRO A 54 0.26 3.54 3.21
CA PRO A 54 -0.66 4.67 3.32
C PRO A 54 -0.72 5.50 2.04
N VAL A 55 0.43 5.71 1.39
CA VAL A 55 0.53 6.45 0.13
C VAL A 55 -0.08 5.64 -1.02
N ILE A 56 0.15 4.33 -1.08
CA ILE A 56 -0.45 3.44 -2.08
C ILE A 56 -1.98 3.47 -1.95
N ILE A 57 -2.52 3.45 -0.73
CA ILE A 57 -3.96 3.56 -0.47
C ILE A 57 -4.48 4.92 -0.94
N LEU A 58 -3.80 6.02 -0.61
CA LEU A 58 -4.20 7.35 -1.05
C LEU A 58 -4.20 7.48 -2.57
N VAL A 59 -3.10 7.14 -3.23
CA VAL A 59 -2.94 7.30 -4.68
C VAL A 59 -3.87 6.34 -5.43
N GLY A 60 -3.88 5.07 -5.05
CA GLY A 60 -4.75 4.06 -5.66
C GLY A 60 -6.22 4.38 -5.43
N GLY A 61 -6.60 4.72 -4.20
CA GLY A 61 -7.97 5.09 -3.85
C GLY A 61 -8.43 6.39 -4.54
N ALA A 62 -7.58 7.42 -4.61
CA ALA A 62 -7.87 8.63 -5.37
C ALA A 62 -8.04 8.34 -6.87
N GLY A 63 -7.21 7.47 -7.43
CA GLY A 63 -7.35 7.00 -8.81
C GLY A 63 -8.69 6.29 -9.05
N VAL A 64 -9.11 5.42 -8.13
CA VAL A 64 -10.42 4.74 -8.18
C VAL A 64 -11.57 5.74 -8.08
N VAL A 65 -11.51 6.69 -7.14
CA VAL A 65 -12.55 7.74 -7.01
C VAL A 65 -12.62 8.58 -8.30
N TRP A 66 -11.46 8.96 -8.85
CA TRP A 66 -11.39 9.73 -10.09
C TRP A 66 -11.95 8.96 -11.30
N LEU A 67 -11.57 7.69 -11.48
CA LEU A 67 -12.08 6.83 -12.54
C LEU A 67 -13.58 6.54 -12.39
N GLY A 68 -14.01 6.21 -11.18
CA GLY A 68 -15.42 5.96 -10.86
C GLY A 68 -16.28 7.17 -11.19
N ARG A 69 -15.79 8.38 -10.88
CA ARG A 69 -16.45 9.61 -11.33
C ARG A 69 -16.50 9.69 -12.86
N ARG A 70 -15.44 9.41 -13.59
CA ARG A 70 -15.47 9.49 -15.07
C ARG A 70 -16.46 8.51 -15.71
N VAL A 71 -16.62 7.32 -15.12
CA VAL A 71 -17.54 6.29 -15.63
C VAL A 71 -18.99 6.60 -15.27
N LEU A 72 -19.25 7.18 -14.10
CA LEU A 72 -20.60 7.40 -13.56
C LEU A 72 -21.08 8.85 -13.65
N ALA A 73 -20.22 9.81 -14.03
CA ALA A 73 -20.58 11.23 -13.99
C ALA A 73 -21.59 11.61 -15.06
N THR A 74 -22.75 12.07 -14.58
CA THR A 74 -23.74 12.85 -15.32
C THR A 74 -23.61 14.36 -15.06
N SER A 75 -22.82 14.79 -14.07
CA SER A 75 -22.58 16.22 -13.73
C SER A 75 -21.14 16.49 -13.25
N SER A 76 -20.74 17.77 -13.27
CA SER A 76 -19.38 18.24 -12.90
C SER A 76 -19.14 18.32 -11.39
N GLU A 77 -20.20 18.38 -10.59
CA GLU A 77 -20.12 18.54 -9.14
C GLU A 77 -19.58 17.29 -8.43
N TRP A 78 -18.99 17.49 -7.25
CA TRP A 78 -18.61 16.39 -6.39
C TRP A 78 -19.86 15.90 -5.65
N GLY A 79 -20.54 14.91 -6.23
CA GLY A 79 -21.68 14.27 -5.58
C GLY A 79 -21.28 13.61 -4.25
N VAL A 80 -22.25 13.50 -3.34
CA VAL A 80 -22.07 12.94 -1.98
C VAL A 80 -21.31 11.61 -1.99
N GLY A 81 -21.60 10.72 -2.95
CA GLY A 81 -20.91 9.43 -3.07
C GLY A 81 -19.40 9.55 -3.29
N ALA A 82 -18.96 10.45 -4.18
CA ALA A 82 -17.55 10.66 -4.45
C ALA A 82 -16.82 11.28 -3.26
N THR A 83 -17.46 12.24 -2.58
CA THR A 83 -16.92 12.88 -1.37
C THR A 83 -16.78 11.86 -0.23
N THR A 84 -17.81 11.04 0.01
CA THR A 84 -17.77 9.99 1.04
C THR A 84 -16.70 8.94 0.73
N MET A 85 -16.55 8.51 -0.53
CA MET A 85 -15.49 7.59 -0.92
C MET A 85 -14.10 8.19 -0.74
N ALA A 86 -13.90 9.45 -1.16
CA ALA A 86 -12.62 10.15 -0.97
C ALA A 86 -12.26 10.28 0.51
N ALA A 87 -13.23 10.65 1.36
CA ALA A 87 -13.05 10.70 2.80
C ALA A 87 -12.71 9.31 3.37
N GLY A 88 -13.41 8.26 2.92
CA GLY A 88 -13.14 6.88 3.31
C GLY A 88 -11.71 6.43 2.96
N VAL A 89 -11.23 6.76 1.76
CA VAL A 89 -9.84 6.49 1.34
C VAL A 89 -8.84 7.21 2.24
N ALA A 90 -9.10 8.48 2.56
CA ALA A 90 -8.23 9.26 3.45
C ALA A 90 -8.17 8.67 4.87
N VAL A 91 -9.33 8.32 5.44
CA VAL A 91 -9.41 7.66 6.75
C VAL A 91 -8.66 6.34 6.75
N MET A 92 -8.86 5.49 5.73
CA MET A 92 -8.14 4.22 5.59
C MET A 92 -6.62 4.41 5.54
N ALA A 93 -6.15 5.41 4.81
CA ALA A 93 -4.73 5.74 4.76
C ALA A 93 -4.18 6.17 6.13
N ILE A 94 -4.89 7.07 6.84
CA ILE A 94 -4.50 7.52 8.18
C ILE A 94 -4.45 6.35 9.17
N LEU A 95 -5.48 5.50 9.18
CA LEU A 95 -5.52 4.32 10.03
C LEU A 95 -4.37 3.36 9.72
N SER A 96 -4.08 3.15 8.43
CA SER A 96 -2.95 2.30 8.01
C SER A 96 -1.59 2.88 8.47
N ALA A 97 -1.43 4.21 8.41
CA ALA A 97 -0.21 4.89 8.84
C ALA A 97 -0.03 4.77 10.36
N GLY A 98 -1.09 5.01 11.14
CA GLY A 98 -1.09 4.84 12.59
C GLY A 98 -0.77 3.40 13.00
N TYR A 99 -1.41 2.42 12.34
CA TYR A 99 -1.17 1.00 12.57
C TYR A 99 0.28 0.60 12.32
N LEU A 100 0.83 0.97 11.15
CA LEU A 100 2.22 0.66 10.79
C LEU A 100 3.20 1.35 11.73
N SER A 101 2.98 2.63 12.05
CA SER A 101 3.84 3.40 12.96
C SER A 101 3.88 2.76 14.35
N TYR A 102 2.73 2.34 14.87
CA TYR A 102 2.64 1.62 16.13
C TYR A 102 3.48 0.34 16.12
N TRP A 103 3.31 -0.52 15.12
CA TRP A 103 4.02 -1.79 15.06
C TRP A 103 5.52 -1.65 14.79
N TRP A 104 5.92 -0.71 13.93
CA TRP A 104 7.33 -0.38 13.73
C TRP A 104 7.99 0.09 15.02
N THR A 105 7.32 0.97 15.78
CA THR A 105 7.81 1.42 17.09
C THR A 105 7.99 0.23 18.04
N ARG A 106 7.06 -0.71 18.06
CA ARG A 106 7.15 -1.92 18.90
C ARG A 106 8.30 -2.84 18.50
N VAL A 107 8.60 -2.97 17.21
CA VAL A 107 9.77 -3.73 16.72
C VAL A 107 11.05 -3.03 17.15
N TRP A 108 11.14 -1.72 16.96
CA TRP A 108 12.32 -0.94 17.31
C TRP A 108 12.62 -0.94 18.82
N LEU A 109 11.60 -0.78 19.67
CA LEU A 109 11.75 -0.80 21.13
C LEU A 109 12.08 -2.19 21.71
N LYS A 110 11.91 -3.27 20.93
CA LYS A 110 12.23 -4.65 21.34
C LYS A 110 13.50 -5.20 20.68
N LYS A 111 14.31 -4.34 20.05
CA LYS A 111 15.71 -4.63 19.76
C LYS A 111 16.53 -4.65 21.04
#